data_AF-A0A519K9J2-F1
#
_entry.id   AF-A0A519K9J2-F1
#
_cell.length_a   1.000
_cell.length_b   1.000
_cell.length_c   1.000
_cell.angle_alpha   90.00
_cell.angle_beta   90.00
_cell.angle_gamma   90.00
#
_symmetry.space_group_name_H-M   'P 1'
#
loop_
_entity.id
_entity.type
_entity.pdbx_description
1 polymer ?
#
loop_
_entity_poly.entity_id
_entity_poly.type
_entity_poly.pdbx_seq_one_letter_code
_entity_poly.pdbx_strand_id
1 'polypeptide(L)'
;MKKIHITFLLVFASLGCYAQSEKTLDETKAYIVKMINEHGFKQNSDKRRLRAEFDGNLLKIFTENGLFGKSMEDEAVYNFANVYKYKGPMKKPGDIAEIIIWVDQRANERNNKWVKQNFEMDIHNYEIGQQLMIAFRHLNKLLLESKPAIEKF
;
A
#
# COMPACT_ATOMS: atom_id res chain seq x y z
N MET A 1 25.31 32.80 56.57
CA MET A 1 25.42 31.84 55.46
C MET A 1 24.05 31.28 55.12
N LYS A 2 23.43 31.70 54.01
CA LYS A 2 22.27 31.04 53.39
C LYS A 2 22.39 31.23 51.88
N LYS A 3 22.58 30.12 51.16
CA LYS A 3 22.61 30.04 49.69
C LYS A 3 21.16 30.12 49.20
N ILE A 4 20.88 30.97 48.20
CA ILE A 4 19.60 30.95 47.48
C ILE A 4 19.90 30.54 46.05
N HIS A 5 19.30 29.42 45.66
CA HIS A 5 19.40 28.79 44.35
C HIS A 5 18.69 29.63 43.29
N ILE A 6 19.36 29.81 42.15
CA ILE A 6 18.81 30.35 40.91
C ILE A 6 18.13 29.19 40.19
N THR A 7 16.81 29.25 40.03
CA THR A 7 16.07 28.35 39.14
C THR A 7 15.63 29.14 37.92
N PHE A 8 16.37 28.98 36.83
CA PHE A 8 16.00 29.47 35.50
C PHE A 8 15.07 28.42 34.87
N LEU A 9 13.76 28.70 34.80
CA LEU A 9 12.81 27.86 34.09
C LEU A 9 12.68 28.39 32.65
N LEU A 10 13.50 27.88 31.75
CA LEU A 10 13.36 28.08 30.30
C LEU A 10 12.37 27.04 29.76
N VAL A 11 11.11 27.45 29.59
CA VAL A 11 10.11 26.67 28.86
C VAL A 11 10.29 26.95 27.37
N PHE A 12 11.07 26.11 26.69
CA PHE A 12 11.04 26.01 25.24
C PHE A 12 9.75 25.29 24.83
N ALA A 13 8.71 26.04 24.51
CA ALA A 13 7.57 25.52 23.76
C ALA A 13 8.04 25.27 22.31
N SER A 14 8.52 24.06 22.03
CA SER A 14 8.79 23.64 20.67
C SER A 14 7.47 23.57 19.89
N LEU A 15 7.32 24.50 18.96
CA LEU A 15 6.44 24.39 17.80
C LEU A 15 6.78 23.10 17.05
N GLY A 16 6.10 22.01 17.39
CA GLY A 16 6.07 20.79 16.59
C GLY A 16 5.18 21.00 15.38
N CYS A 17 5.64 21.79 14.42
CA CYS A 17 5.11 21.73 13.06
C CYS A 17 5.52 20.36 12.50
N TYR A 18 4.64 19.37 12.62
CA TYR A 18 4.81 18.08 11.97
C TYR A 18 4.78 18.31 10.45
N ALA A 19 5.94 18.58 9.87
CA ALA A 19 6.14 18.44 8.44
C ALA A 19 5.96 16.95 8.12
N GLN A 20 4.78 16.61 7.63
CA GLN A 20 4.50 15.29 7.08
C GLN A 20 5.37 15.16 5.83
N SER A 21 6.55 14.54 5.95
CA SER A 21 7.44 14.31 4.82
C SER A 21 6.66 13.51 3.77
N GLU A 22 6.35 14.13 2.64
CA GLU A 22 5.64 13.47 1.55
C GLU A 22 6.52 12.30 1.08
N LYS A 23 6.06 11.06 1.28
CA LYS A 23 6.83 9.87 0.92
C LYS A 23 7.11 9.88 -0.58
N THR A 24 8.34 9.55 -0.96
CA THR A 24 8.73 9.36 -2.35
C THR A 24 8.00 8.16 -2.99
N LEU A 25 8.08 8.04 -4.32
CA LEU A 25 7.51 6.91 -5.05
C LEU A 25 8.05 5.56 -4.54
N ASP A 26 9.37 5.46 -4.37
CA ASP A 26 10.01 4.21 -3.95
C ASP A 26 9.72 3.87 -2.49
N GLU A 27 9.67 4.85 -1.59
CA GLU A 27 9.24 4.63 -0.20
C GLU A 27 7.79 4.19 -0.12
N THR A 28 6.91 4.75 -0.97
CA THR A 28 5.50 4.37 -1.04
C THR A 28 5.36 2.93 -1.54
N LYS A 29 6.10 2.53 -2.58
CA LYS A 29 6.14 1.15 -3.08
C LYS A 29 6.66 0.17 -2.02
N ALA A 30 7.77 0.50 -1.37
CA ALA A 30 8.37 -0.34 -0.33
C ALA A 30 7.41 -0.53 0.85
N TYR A 31 6.70 0.53 1.26
CA TYR A 31 5.69 0.45 2.30
C TYR A 31 4.53 -0.49 1.91
N ILE A 32 3.99 -0.36 0.70
CA ILE A 32 2.92 -1.23 0.19
C ILE A 32 3.35 -2.70 0.21
N VAL A 33 4.54 -3.00 -0.33
CA VAL A 33 5.09 -4.36 -0.36
C VAL A 33 5.22 -4.92 1.06
N LYS A 34 5.82 -4.15 1.97
CA LYS A 34 6.00 -4.57 3.37
C LYS A 34 4.65 -4.93 4.01
N MET A 35 3.67 -4.04 3.91
CA MET A 35 2.37 -4.25 4.56
C MET A 35 1.59 -5.43 3.96
N ILE A 36 1.64 -5.64 2.64
CA ILE A 36 1.01 -6.82 2.02
C ILE A 36 1.71 -8.10 2.46
N ASN A 37 3.04 -8.14 2.45
CA ASN A 37 3.79 -9.35 2.82
C ASN A 37 3.57 -9.74 4.29
N GLU A 38 3.53 -8.75 5.18
CA GLU A 38 3.36 -8.97 6.61
C GLU A 38 1.92 -9.30 6.99
N HIS A 39 0.92 -8.68 6.34
CA HIS A 39 -0.47 -8.70 6.81
C HIS A 39 -1.52 -9.13 5.77
N GLY A 40 -1.13 -9.33 4.52
CA GLY A 40 -2.03 -9.53 3.39
C GLY A 40 -2.42 -10.98 3.14
N PHE A 41 -3.71 -11.19 2.92
CA PHE A 41 -4.32 -12.47 2.61
C PHE A 41 -5.26 -12.35 1.42
N LYS A 42 -5.39 -13.44 0.65
CA LYS A 42 -6.41 -13.54 -0.40
C LYS A 42 -7.78 -13.38 0.26
N GLN A 43 -8.63 -12.56 -0.35
CA GLN A 43 -9.96 -12.26 0.17
C GLN A 43 -10.71 -13.54 0.58
N ASN A 44 -11.33 -13.50 1.77
CA ASN A 44 -12.10 -14.59 2.37
C ASN A 44 -11.28 -15.86 2.63
N SER A 45 -9.96 -15.76 2.75
CA SER A 45 -9.08 -16.87 3.09
C SER A 45 -8.08 -16.48 4.18
N ASP A 46 -8.07 -17.24 5.27
CA ASP A 46 -7.09 -17.14 6.36
C ASP A 46 -5.82 -17.96 6.12
N LYS A 47 -5.82 -18.83 5.09
CA LYS A 47 -4.74 -19.78 4.78
C LYS A 47 -3.88 -19.38 3.59
N ARG A 48 -4.36 -18.44 2.78
CA ARG A 48 -3.72 -18.01 1.54
C ARG A 48 -3.10 -16.64 1.73
N ARG A 49 -1.81 -16.61 2.09
CA ARG A 49 -1.05 -15.38 2.24
C ARG A 49 -0.77 -14.76 0.87
N LEU A 50 -0.67 -13.45 0.85
CA LEU A 50 -0.18 -12.73 -0.32
C LEU A 50 1.28 -12.38 -0.15
N ARG A 51 2.02 -12.46 -1.25
CA ARG A 51 3.33 -11.84 -1.41
C ARG A 51 3.24 -10.81 -2.53
N ALA A 52 3.88 -9.68 -2.33
CA ALA A 52 3.92 -8.55 -3.22
C ALA A 52 5.37 -8.21 -3.59
N GLU A 53 5.57 -7.80 -4.83
CA GLU A 53 6.81 -7.16 -5.30
C GLU A 53 6.48 -6.18 -6.43
N PHE A 54 7.34 -5.18 -6.64
CA PHE A 54 7.23 -4.28 -7.78
C PHE A 54 8.21 -4.67 -8.88
N ASP A 55 7.74 -4.63 -10.12
CA ASP A 55 8.55 -4.67 -11.33
C ASP A 55 8.37 -3.34 -12.06
N GLY A 56 9.34 -2.44 -11.89
CA GLY A 56 9.19 -1.03 -12.24
C GLY A 56 8.04 -0.37 -11.47
N ASN A 57 6.96 -0.02 -12.18
CA ASN A 57 5.74 0.58 -11.61
C ASN A 57 4.56 -0.41 -11.53
N LEU A 58 4.77 -1.67 -11.91
CA LEU A 58 3.75 -2.70 -11.88
C LEU A 58 3.82 -3.48 -10.57
N LEU A 59 2.69 -3.67 -9.91
CA LEU A 59 2.59 -4.47 -8.70
C LEU A 59 2.31 -5.93 -9.08
N LYS A 60 3.22 -6.83 -8.72
CA LYS A 60 3.03 -8.29 -8.82
C LYS A 60 2.55 -8.83 -7.48
N ILE A 61 1.54 -9.68 -7.53
CA ILE A 61 0.95 -10.36 -6.36
C ILE A 61 1.04 -11.86 -6.59
N PHE A 62 1.56 -12.57 -5.61
CA PHE A 62 1.62 -14.03 -5.57
C PHE A 62 0.74 -14.53 -4.44
N THR A 63 0.01 -15.61 -4.69
CA THR A 63 -0.72 -16.31 -3.62
C THR A 63 0.11 -17.49 -3.13
N GLU A 64 0.39 -17.51 -1.83
CA GLU A 64 1.12 -18.58 -1.16
C GLU A 64 0.17 -19.42 -0.31
N ASN A 65 0.28 -20.74 -0.43
CA ASN A 65 -0.49 -21.66 0.41
C ASN A 65 0.29 -21.90 1.72
N GLY A 66 -0.31 -21.54 2.86
CA GLY A 66 0.34 -21.51 4.18
C GLY A 66 0.83 -22.86 4.72
N LEU A 67 0.63 -23.96 3.98
CA LEU A 67 0.98 -25.30 4.48
C LEU A 67 2.45 -25.70 4.27
N PHE A 68 3.15 -25.26 3.21
CA PHE A 68 4.51 -25.79 2.95
C PHE A 68 5.47 -24.88 2.16
N GLY A 69 5.26 -23.56 2.10
CA GLY A 69 6.24 -22.61 1.53
C GLY A 69 6.72 -22.92 0.09
N LYS A 70 6.00 -23.77 -0.67
CA LYS A 70 6.49 -24.37 -1.92
C LYS A 70 5.54 -24.31 -3.12
N SER A 71 4.51 -23.49 -3.10
CA SER A 71 3.76 -23.21 -4.33
C SER A 71 3.24 -21.78 -4.33
N MET A 72 3.87 -20.92 -5.15
CA MET A 72 3.20 -19.74 -5.68
C MET A 72 2.21 -20.25 -6.71
N GLU A 73 0.92 -20.27 -6.38
CA GLU A 73 -0.11 -20.82 -7.27
C GLU A 73 -0.37 -19.88 -8.46
N ASP A 74 -0.46 -18.58 -8.21
CA ASP A 74 -0.88 -17.59 -9.21
C ASP A 74 -0.08 -16.29 -9.05
N GLU A 75 0.48 -15.79 -10.16
CA GLU A 75 0.99 -14.42 -10.29
C GLU A 75 -0.08 -13.54 -10.95
N ALA A 76 -0.45 -12.44 -10.30
CA ALA A 76 -1.27 -11.38 -10.88
C ALA A 76 -0.48 -10.07 -10.95
N VAL A 77 -0.57 -9.37 -12.09
CA VAL A 77 0.18 -8.12 -12.32
C VAL A 77 -0.79 -6.97 -12.54
N TYR A 78 -0.63 -5.90 -11.75
CA TYR A 78 -1.54 -4.75 -11.71
C TYR A 78 -0.83 -3.44 -12.05
N ASN A 79 -1.50 -2.59 -12.82
CA ASN A 79 -1.02 -1.27 -13.19
C ASN A 79 -1.76 -0.16 -12.42
N PHE A 80 -1.18 0.27 -11.31
CA PHE A 80 -1.73 1.32 -10.43
C PHE A 80 -1.66 2.73 -11.03
N ALA A 81 -1.10 2.92 -12.23
CA ALA A 81 -1.27 4.18 -12.95
C ALA A 81 -2.66 4.29 -13.60
N ASN A 82 -3.42 3.19 -13.67
CA ASN A 82 -4.75 3.09 -14.26
C ASN A 82 -5.76 2.54 -13.24
N VAL A 83 -5.98 3.28 -12.15
CA VAL A 83 -7.01 2.96 -11.15
C VAL A 83 -8.31 3.66 -11.50
N TYR A 84 -9.41 2.91 -11.46
CA TYR A 84 -10.75 3.40 -11.78
C TYR A 84 -11.57 3.74 -10.55
N LYS A 85 -11.38 3.00 -9.46
CA LYS A 85 -12.18 3.13 -8.24
C LYS A 85 -11.45 2.50 -7.06
N TYR A 86 -11.72 3.06 -5.88
CA TYR A 86 -11.36 2.48 -4.59
C TYR A 86 -12.63 2.18 -3.78
N LYS A 87 -12.63 1.10 -3.01
CA LYS A 87 -13.65 0.81 -2.00
C LYS A 87 -12.97 0.27 -0.75
N GLY A 88 -13.38 0.81 0.40
CA GLY A 88 -12.84 0.44 1.70
C GLY A 88 -11.69 1.34 2.20
N PRO A 89 -11.00 0.92 3.26
CA PRO A 89 -11.10 -0.41 3.87
C PRO A 89 -12.44 -0.63 4.59
N MET A 90 -13.08 -1.76 4.32
CA MET A 90 -14.29 -2.18 5.03
C MET A 90 -13.90 -3.05 6.21
N LYS A 91 -14.47 -2.79 7.39
CA LYS A 91 -14.18 -3.59 8.57
C LYS A 91 -14.94 -4.91 8.52
N LYS A 92 -14.22 -6.02 8.65
CA LYS A 92 -14.73 -7.39 8.83
C LYS A 92 -14.57 -7.84 10.29
N PRO A 93 -15.27 -8.90 10.73
CA PRO A 93 -15.01 -9.52 12.02
C PRO A 93 -13.54 -9.95 12.16
N GLY A 94 -13.02 -9.97 13.40
CA GLY A 94 -11.63 -10.40 13.66
C GLY A 94 -10.56 -9.34 13.39
N ASP A 95 -10.92 -8.05 13.42
CA ASP A 95 -10.02 -6.92 13.13
C ASP A 95 -9.39 -6.96 11.72
N ILE A 96 -10.18 -7.38 10.74
CA ILE A 96 -9.77 -7.49 9.34
C ILE A 96 -10.26 -6.28 8.55
N ALA A 97 -9.40 -5.73 7.69
CA ALA A 97 -9.75 -4.73 6.69
C ALA A 97 -9.84 -5.37 5.30
N GLU A 98 -11.00 -5.30 4.67
CA GLU A 98 -11.16 -5.64 3.25
C GLU A 98 -10.86 -4.43 2.37
N ILE A 99 -9.95 -4.61 1.42
CA ILE A 99 -9.55 -3.61 0.43
C ILE A 99 -9.97 -4.10 -0.96
N ILE A 100 -10.66 -3.24 -1.71
CA ILE A 100 -11.04 -3.50 -3.10
C ILE A 100 -10.65 -2.30 -3.97
N ILE A 101 -9.85 -2.54 -5.00
CA ILE A 101 -9.37 -1.53 -5.94
C ILE A 101 -9.66 -1.99 -7.37
N TRP A 102 -10.38 -1.19 -8.15
CA TRP A 102 -10.61 -1.47 -9.57
C TRP A 102 -9.44 -0.91 -10.36
N VAL A 103 -8.66 -1.78 -10.97
CA VAL A 103 -7.39 -1.44 -11.62
C VAL A 103 -7.18 -2.31 -12.85
N ASP A 104 -6.32 -1.86 -13.76
CA ASP A 104 -5.89 -2.70 -14.87
C ASP A 104 -5.04 -3.87 -14.38
N GLN A 105 -5.44 -5.08 -14.75
CA GLN A 105 -4.69 -6.31 -14.57
C GLN A 105 -4.20 -6.83 -15.92
N ARG A 106 -2.97 -7.33 -15.97
CA ARG A 106 -2.39 -7.97 -17.15
C ARG A 106 -3.07 -9.31 -17.39
N ALA A 107 -3.89 -9.41 -18.45
CA ALA A 107 -4.58 -10.65 -18.82
C ALA A 107 -3.71 -11.59 -19.67
N ASN A 108 -2.84 -11.03 -20.52
CA ASN A 108 -1.94 -11.81 -21.37
C ASN A 108 -0.65 -11.02 -21.58
N GLU A 109 0.46 -11.60 -21.15
CA GLU A 109 1.79 -11.01 -21.27
C GLU A 109 2.25 -10.90 -22.74
N ARG A 110 2.01 -11.92 -23.57
CA ARG A 110 2.46 -11.96 -24.97
C ARG A 110 1.85 -10.85 -25.83
N ASN A 111 0.58 -10.52 -25.56
CA ASN A 111 -0.16 -9.54 -26.34
C ASN A 111 -0.30 -8.19 -25.63
N ASN A 112 0.38 -8.00 -24.49
CA ASN A 112 0.26 -6.82 -23.63
C ASN A 112 -1.20 -6.38 -23.39
N LYS A 113 -2.10 -7.35 -23.19
CA LYS A 113 -3.53 -7.09 -23.04
C LYS A 113 -3.85 -6.80 -21.58
N TRP A 114 -4.46 -5.64 -21.34
CA TRP A 114 -4.94 -5.21 -20.03
C TRP A 114 -6.45 -5.32 -19.95
N VAL A 115 -6.95 -5.73 -18.78
CA VAL A 115 -8.38 -5.82 -18.49
C VAL A 115 -8.67 -5.14 -17.16
N LYS A 116 -9.86 -4.55 -17.05
CA LYS A 116 -10.33 -3.97 -15.78
C LYS A 116 -10.72 -5.10 -14.85
N GLN A 117 -10.09 -5.18 -13.69
CA GLN A 117 -10.33 -6.20 -12.68
C GLN A 117 -10.34 -5.59 -11.29
N ASN A 118 -10.85 -6.36 -10.33
CA ASN A 118 -10.77 -6.01 -8.94
C ASN A 118 -9.49 -6.62 -8.36
N PHE A 119 -8.64 -5.78 -7.78
CA PHE A 119 -7.63 -6.20 -6.84
C PHE A 119 -8.26 -6.22 -5.45
N GLU A 120 -8.44 -7.43 -4.90
CA GLU A 120 -9.15 -7.67 -3.65
C GLU A 120 -8.26 -8.41 -2.67
N MET A 121 -8.18 -7.92 -1.43
CA MET A 121 -7.42 -8.57 -0.36
C MET A 121 -8.00 -8.24 1.01
N ASP A 122 -7.72 -9.15 1.95
CA ASP A 122 -7.96 -8.94 3.36
C ASP A 122 -6.63 -8.62 4.07
N ILE A 123 -6.63 -7.60 4.92
CA ILE A 123 -5.51 -7.20 5.76
C ILE A 123 -5.87 -7.53 7.21
N HIS A 124 -5.10 -8.40 7.85
CA HIS A 124 -5.29 -8.81 9.25
C HIS A 124 -4.78 -7.74 10.23
N ASN A 125 -5.39 -6.57 10.17
CA ASN A 125 -5.34 -5.45 11.10
C ASN A 125 -6.09 -4.28 10.43
N TYR A 126 -7.16 -3.78 11.05
CA TYR A 126 -8.00 -2.77 10.38
C TYR A 126 -7.29 -1.43 10.17
N GLU A 127 -6.43 -1.02 11.10
CA GLU A 127 -5.66 0.22 11.03
C GLU A 127 -4.62 0.17 9.91
N ILE A 128 -3.89 -0.95 9.80
CA ILE A 128 -2.93 -1.17 8.71
C ILE A 128 -3.66 -1.15 7.36
N GLY A 129 -4.86 -1.71 7.27
CA GLY A 129 -5.68 -1.62 6.06
C GLY A 129 -6.03 -0.18 5.66
N GLN A 130 -6.28 0.71 6.63
CA GLN A 130 -6.48 2.14 6.36
C GLN A 130 -5.22 2.81 5.82
N GLN A 131 -4.09 2.58 6.48
CA GLN A 131 -2.81 3.13 6.06
C GLN A 131 -2.41 2.62 4.67
N LEU A 132 -2.69 1.35 4.38
CA LEU A 132 -2.40 0.75 3.08
C LEU A 132 -3.30 1.33 1.97
N MET A 133 -4.59 1.57 2.22
CA MET A 133 -5.47 2.26 1.28
C MET A 133 -4.99 3.70 0.97
N ILE A 134 -4.52 4.43 1.99
CA ILE A 134 -3.91 5.75 1.81
C ILE A 134 -2.66 5.64 0.92
N ALA A 135 -1.80 4.65 1.18
CA ALA A 135 -0.60 4.42 0.40
C ALA A 135 -0.91 4.09 -1.08
N PHE A 136 -1.94 3.30 -1.36
CA PHE A 136 -2.36 3.04 -2.75
C PHE A 136 -2.85 4.29 -3.48
N ARG A 137 -3.65 5.12 -2.82
CA ARG A 137 -4.10 6.40 -3.40
C ARG A 137 -2.91 7.31 -3.67
N HIS A 138 -1.97 7.36 -2.73
CA HIS A 138 -0.74 8.14 -2.89
C HIS A 138 0.12 7.61 -4.05
N LEU A 139 0.31 6.29 -4.16
CA LEU A 139 1.00 5.66 -5.28
C LEU A 139 0.38 6.06 -6.61
N ASN A 140 -0.94 5.97 -6.74
CA ASN A 140 -1.63 6.34 -7.97
C ASN A 140 -1.43 7.83 -8.32
N LYS A 141 -1.50 8.73 -7.33
CA LYS A 141 -1.19 10.16 -7.51
C LYS A 141 0.23 10.35 -8.08
N LEU A 142 1.24 9.78 -7.43
CA LEU A 142 2.65 9.89 -7.84
C LEU A 142 2.89 9.33 -9.25
N LEU A 143 2.25 8.20 -9.58
CA LEU A 143 2.37 7.60 -10.91
C LEU A 143 1.73 8.46 -12.00
N LEU A 144 0.63 9.16 -11.72
CA LEU A 144 0.00 10.08 -12.66
C LEU A 144 0.83 11.35 -12.87
N GLU A 145 1.43 11.88 -11.79
CA GLU A 145 2.31 13.06 -11.85
C GLU A 145 3.64 12.77 -12.56
N SER A 146 4.12 11.52 -12.50
CA SER A 146 5.34 11.08 -13.20
C SER A 146 5.16 10.84 -14.70
N LYS A 147 3.91 10.83 -15.22
CA LYS A 147 3.70 10.69 -16.67
C LYS A 147 4.16 11.98 -17.33
N PRO A 148 5.06 11.93 -18.33
CA PRO A 148 5.40 13.13 -19.09
C PRO A 148 4.09 13.72 -19.64
N ALA A 149 3.89 15.01 -19.44
CA ALA A 149 2.78 15.72 -20.05
C ALA A 149 2.85 15.41 -21.55
N ILE A 150 1.84 14.75 -22.09
CA ILE A 150 1.74 14.54 -23.52
C ILE A 150 1.68 15.95 -24.11
N GLU A 151 2.79 16.42 -24.68
CA GLU A 151 2.82 17.65 -25.46
C GLU A 151 1.77 17.46 -26.55
N LYS A 152 0.71 18.26 -26.48
CA LYS A 152 -0.28 18.33 -27.53
C LYS A 152 0.44 18.89 -28.76
N PHE A 153 0.82 18.00 -29.68
CA PHE A 153 1.10 18.37 -31.06
C PHE A 153 -0.22 18.49 -31.82
#